data_AF-A0A7S9D9L7-F1
#
_entry.id   AF-A0A7S9D9L7-F1
#
_cell.length_a   1.000
_cell.length_b   1.000
_cell.length_c   1.000
_cell.angle_alpha   90.00
_cell.angle_beta   90.00
_cell.angle_gamma   90.00
#
_symmetry.space_group_name_H-M   'P 1'
#
loop_
_entity.id
_entity.type
_entity.pdbx_description
1 polymer ?
#
loop_
_entity_poly.entity_id
_entity_poly.type
_entity_poly.pdbx_seq_one_letter_code
_entity_poly.pdbx_strand_id
1 'polypeptide(L)'
;MSSDQEQSAPATSGGEMFRRPPWLTCAFAAVTLASLAGQEFLTYLQPEAAGWLLWLGVACIAITVVWLIICAFIRKPRSAPVLLATLLVFFVPYLFERENAPWLTSQGFRLQASPLEQYLKGCRLVEFNEAGGTQAMGFCERREFGYSLNTQFDSVFYDSTGGIQKPERRTPEWTQAWHDLETADIGLIRTCGGALRLVDHFYRVCTAYGM
;
A
#
# COMPACT_ATOMS: atom_id res chain seq x y z
N MET A 1 5.83 -25.98 77.43
CA MET A 1 5.59 -26.60 76.11
C MET A 1 5.43 -25.44 75.15
N SER A 2 6.49 -25.19 74.36
CA SER A 2 6.65 -24.00 73.54
C SER A 2 5.82 -24.05 72.28
N SER A 3 5.36 -22.88 71.90
CA SER A 3 4.65 -22.53 70.69
C SER A 3 5.55 -22.67 69.46
N ASP A 4 5.24 -23.59 68.56
CA ASP A 4 5.77 -23.57 67.19
C ASP A 4 4.76 -22.85 66.30
N GLN A 5 4.90 -21.52 66.30
CA GLN A 5 4.23 -20.65 65.36
C GLN A 5 5.15 -20.53 64.14
N GLU A 6 4.96 -21.42 63.16
CA GLU A 6 5.70 -21.40 61.90
C GLU A 6 5.25 -20.19 61.08
N GLN A 7 6.03 -19.11 61.25
CA GLN A 7 5.83 -17.82 60.62
C GLN A 7 6.08 -17.97 59.12
N SER A 8 5.00 -18.05 58.35
CA SER A 8 5.04 -18.07 56.89
C SER A 8 5.64 -16.75 56.42
N ALA A 9 6.82 -16.82 55.79
CA ALA A 9 7.44 -15.65 55.17
C ALA A 9 6.47 -14.99 54.17
N PRO A 10 6.33 -13.66 54.17
CA PRO A 10 5.52 -12.99 53.17
C PRO A 10 6.18 -13.23 51.81
N ALA A 11 5.47 -13.94 50.93
CA ALA A 11 5.83 -14.05 49.53
C ALA A 11 5.96 -12.62 48.98
N THR A 12 7.19 -12.17 48.78
CA THR A 12 7.50 -10.91 48.14
C THR A 12 6.82 -10.90 46.79
N SER A 13 5.78 -10.07 46.70
CA SER A 13 5.06 -9.67 45.50
C SER A 13 6.02 -8.99 44.51
N GLY A 14 6.86 -9.79 43.85
CA GLY A 14 7.68 -9.37 42.71
C GLY A 14 6.95 -9.52 41.37
N GLY A 15 5.68 -9.91 41.39
CA GLY A 15 4.90 -10.29 40.21
C GLY A 15 4.11 -9.15 39.56
N GLU A 16 3.96 -8.00 40.22
CA GLU A 16 3.05 -6.94 39.75
C GLU A 16 3.71 -5.87 38.86
N MET A 17 5.04 -5.88 38.73
CA MET A 17 5.75 -4.74 38.14
C MET A 17 5.61 -4.59 36.61
N PHE A 18 4.93 -5.51 35.91
CA PHE A 18 4.72 -5.40 34.46
C PHE A 18 3.32 -5.87 34.01
N ARG A 19 2.26 -5.54 34.75
CA ARG A 19 0.92 -5.45 34.13
C ARG A 19 0.89 -4.21 33.24
N ARG A 20 1.45 -4.34 32.03
CA ARG A 20 1.26 -3.29 31.02
C ARG A 20 -0.23 -3.16 30.75
N PRO A 21 -0.77 -1.95 30.76
CA PRO A 21 -2.18 -1.77 30.59
C PRO A 21 -2.57 -2.13 29.14
N PRO A 22 -3.69 -2.85 28.93
CA PRO A 22 -4.09 -3.38 27.63
C PRO A 22 -4.32 -2.29 26.56
N TRP A 23 -4.49 -1.04 26.97
CA TRP A 23 -4.64 0.09 26.05
C TRP A 23 -3.37 0.36 25.22
N LEU A 24 -2.16 0.08 25.74
CA LEU A 24 -0.92 0.32 24.99
C LEU A 24 -0.82 -0.58 23.75
N THR A 25 -1.20 -1.85 23.88
CA THR A 25 -1.24 -2.78 22.74
C THR A 25 -2.31 -2.38 21.73
N CYS A 26 -3.46 -1.90 22.18
CA CYS A 26 -4.53 -1.40 21.31
C CYS A 26 -4.11 -0.12 20.57
N ALA A 27 -3.49 0.83 21.28
CA ALA A 27 -2.98 2.07 20.68
C ALA A 27 -1.93 1.76 19.60
N PHE A 28 -1.04 0.81 19.88
CA PHE A 28 -0.02 0.40 18.93
C PHE A 28 -0.59 -0.27 17.67
N ALA A 29 -1.57 -1.16 17.85
CA ALA A 29 -2.30 -1.77 16.75
C ALA A 29 -3.05 -0.71 15.93
N ALA A 30 -3.72 0.24 16.58
CA ALA A 30 -4.44 1.33 15.94
C ALA A 30 -3.51 2.24 15.12
N VAL A 31 -2.35 2.62 15.67
CA VAL A 31 -1.34 3.42 14.95
C VAL A 31 -0.82 2.67 13.73
N THR A 32 -0.54 1.37 13.87
CA THR A 32 -0.06 0.56 12.75
C THR A 32 -1.11 0.50 11.62
N LEU A 33 -2.36 0.20 11.97
CA LEU A 33 -3.47 0.14 11.01
C LEU A 33 -3.73 1.50 10.34
N ALA A 34 -3.76 2.58 11.13
CA ALA A 34 -3.96 3.93 10.63
C ALA A 34 -2.82 4.37 9.70
N SER A 35 -1.57 3.99 10.00
CA SER A 35 -0.42 4.33 9.15
C SER A 35 -0.51 3.67 7.79
N LEU A 36 -0.93 2.40 7.74
CA LEU A 36 -1.08 1.65 6.48
C LEU A 36 -2.26 2.15 5.65
N ALA A 37 -3.43 2.30 6.28
CA ALA A 37 -4.61 2.84 5.60
C ALA A 37 -4.36 4.28 5.11
N GLY A 38 -3.70 5.09 5.95
CA GLY A 38 -3.28 6.44 5.62
C GLY A 38 -2.26 6.48 4.48
N GLN A 39 -1.31 5.55 4.44
CA GLN A 39 -0.33 5.45 3.36
C GLN A 39 -1.01 5.17 2.01
N GLU A 40 -1.92 4.19 1.94
CA GLU A 40 -2.66 3.89 0.69
C GLU A 40 -3.51 5.10 0.25
N PHE A 41 -4.20 5.75 1.17
CA PHE A 41 -5.01 6.94 0.87
C PHE A 41 -4.17 8.16 0.44
N LEU A 42 -3.06 8.44 1.12
CA LEU A 42 -2.22 9.59 0.86
C LEU A 42 -1.25 9.38 -0.30
N THR A 43 -1.15 8.17 -0.85
CA THR A 43 -0.21 7.85 -1.92
C THR A 43 -0.29 8.90 -3.03
N TYR A 44 -1.48 9.29 -3.49
CA TYR A 44 -1.62 10.31 -4.54
C TYR A 44 -1.61 11.75 -4.05
N LEU A 45 -2.18 12.02 -2.87
CA LEU A 45 -2.35 13.38 -2.33
C LEU A 45 -1.05 13.99 -1.79
N GLN A 46 -0.29 13.21 -1.03
CA GLN A 46 0.96 13.64 -0.39
C GLN A 46 1.94 12.47 -0.34
N PRO A 47 2.70 12.22 -1.42
CA PRO A 47 3.58 11.05 -1.53
C PRO A 47 4.65 11.01 -0.43
N GLU A 48 5.16 12.17 -0.03
CA GLU A 48 6.14 12.27 1.07
C GLU A 48 5.54 11.80 2.40
N ALA A 49 4.32 12.26 2.73
CA ALA A 49 3.61 11.84 3.94
C ALA A 49 3.26 10.35 3.90
N ALA A 50 2.85 9.83 2.75
CA ALA A 50 2.63 8.39 2.55
C ALA A 50 3.90 7.58 2.81
N GLY A 51 5.06 8.07 2.34
CA GLY A 51 6.37 7.49 2.63
C GLY A 51 6.70 7.48 4.13
N TRP A 52 6.47 8.59 4.84
CA TRP A 52 6.66 8.65 6.29
C TRP A 52 5.75 7.68 7.05
N LEU A 53 4.49 7.55 6.65
CA LEU A 53 3.55 6.60 7.25
C LEU A 53 3.95 5.15 7.00
N LEU A 54 4.51 4.84 5.83
CA LEU A 54 5.07 3.52 5.56
C LEU A 54 6.19 3.20 6.54
N TRP A 55 7.15 4.11 6.71
CA TRP A 55 8.26 3.92 7.65
C TRP A 55 7.79 3.78 9.10
N LEU A 56 6.79 4.56 9.51
CA LEU A 56 6.16 4.44 10.82
C LEU A 56 5.50 3.06 10.99
N GLY A 57 4.74 2.60 10.01
CA GLY A 57 4.13 1.27 10.01
C GLY A 57 5.15 0.14 10.11
N VAL A 58 6.23 0.21 9.34
CA VAL A 58 7.35 -0.75 9.36
C VAL A 58 8.03 -0.77 10.73
N ALA A 59 8.34 0.40 11.30
CA ALA A 59 8.91 0.49 12.64
C ALA A 59 7.99 -0.15 13.68
N CYS A 60 6.67 0.09 13.56
CA CYS A 60 5.70 -0.50 14.45
C CYS A 60 5.67 -2.04 14.36
N ILE A 61 5.64 -2.57 13.14
CA ILE A 61 5.69 -4.02 12.90
C ILE A 61 6.98 -4.63 13.46
N ALA A 62 8.13 -4.01 13.22
CA ALA A 62 9.41 -4.48 13.74
C ALA A 62 9.42 -4.59 15.27
N ILE A 63 8.93 -3.55 15.96
CA ILE A 63 8.79 -3.56 17.42
C ILE A 63 7.84 -4.69 17.88
N THR A 64 6.74 -4.93 17.17
CA THR A 64 5.77 -6.00 17.47
C THR A 64 6.40 -7.39 17.34
N VAL A 65 7.17 -7.61 16.29
CA VAL A 65 7.89 -8.88 16.04
C VAL A 65 8.94 -9.12 17.10
N VAL A 66 9.78 -8.12 17.41
CA VAL A 66 10.78 -8.22 18.49
C VAL A 66 10.10 -8.54 19.82
N TRP A 67 8.97 -7.89 20.10
CA TRP A 67 8.22 -8.14 21.33
C TRP A 67 7.66 -9.57 21.40
N LEU A 68 7.14 -10.10 20.29
CA LEU A 68 6.66 -11.48 20.20
C LEU A 68 7.77 -12.48 20.43
N ILE A 69 8.94 -12.26 19.84
CA ILE A 69 10.15 -13.07 20.04
C ILE A 69 10.50 -13.10 21.53
N ILE A 70 10.56 -11.95 22.19
CA ILE A 70 10.82 -11.84 23.63
C ILE A 70 9.76 -12.61 24.45
N CYS A 71 8.48 -12.49 24.10
CA CYS A 71 7.41 -13.21 24.80
C CYS A 71 7.53 -14.73 24.64
N ALA A 72 7.94 -15.21 23.46
CA ALA A 72 8.17 -16.61 23.17
C ALA A 72 9.34 -17.19 24.00
N PHE A 73 10.44 -16.44 24.13
CA PHE A 73 11.62 -16.87 24.89
C PHE A 73 11.45 -16.74 26.42
N ILE A 74 10.77 -15.70 26.91
CA ILE A 74 10.64 -15.41 28.36
C ILE A 74 9.47 -16.16 29.02
N ARG A 75 8.78 -17.08 28.31
CA ARG A 75 7.65 -17.88 28.83
C ARG A 75 6.56 -17.04 29.52
N LYS A 76 6.27 -15.84 29.00
CA LYS A 76 5.12 -15.01 29.44
C LYS A 76 4.04 -15.00 28.34
N PRO A 77 3.23 -16.06 28.20
CA PRO A 77 2.34 -16.27 27.05
C PRO A 77 1.12 -15.32 27.01
N ARG A 78 0.83 -14.58 28.08
CA ARG A 78 -0.42 -13.82 28.19
C ARG A 78 -0.58 -12.68 27.17
N SER A 79 0.52 -12.09 26.71
CA SER A 79 0.50 -11.00 25.70
C SER A 79 0.74 -11.48 24.27
N ALA A 80 1.21 -12.71 24.09
CA ALA A 80 1.48 -13.29 22.78
C ALA A 80 0.24 -13.37 21.85
N PRO A 81 -0.97 -13.77 22.31
CA PRO A 81 -2.10 -13.92 21.39
C PRO A 81 -2.60 -12.59 20.83
N VAL A 82 -2.51 -11.49 21.58
CA VAL A 82 -2.92 -10.15 21.10
C VAL A 82 -1.96 -9.68 20.01
N LEU A 83 -0.66 -9.81 20.23
CA LEU A 83 0.35 -9.40 19.24
C LEU A 83 0.33 -10.31 18.00
N LEU A 84 0.11 -11.61 18.21
CA LEU A 84 -0.08 -12.56 17.11
C LEU A 84 -1.36 -12.24 16.33
N ALA A 85 -2.46 -11.90 17.01
CA ALA A 85 -3.70 -11.47 16.36
C ALA A 85 -3.49 -10.17 15.57
N THR A 86 -2.75 -9.19 16.10
CA THR A 86 -2.41 -7.96 15.36
C THR A 86 -1.58 -8.28 14.12
N LEU A 87 -0.58 -9.16 14.23
CA LEU A 87 0.20 -9.62 13.08
C LEU A 87 -0.64 -10.41 12.09
N LEU A 88 -1.56 -11.26 12.55
CA LEU A 88 -2.44 -12.02 11.68
C LEU A 88 -3.41 -11.08 10.94
N VAL A 89 -4.06 -10.13 11.62
CA VAL A 89 -4.89 -9.11 10.95
C VAL A 89 -4.08 -8.34 9.90
N PHE A 90 -2.79 -8.13 10.15
CA PHE A 90 -1.89 -7.48 9.19
C PHE A 90 -1.50 -8.40 8.01
N PHE A 91 -1.05 -9.63 8.27
CA PHE A 91 -0.52 -10.53 7.25
C PHE A 91 -1.60 -11.33 6.51
N VAL A 92 -2.78 -11.53 7.10
CA VAL A 92 -3.91 -12.25 6.48
C VAL A 92 -4.28 -11.62 5.13
N PRO A 93 -4.47 -10.29 5.00
CA PRO A 93 -4.66 -9.66 3.69
C PRO A 93 -3.55 -10.03 2.70
N TYR A 94 -2.28 -9.97 3.10
CA TYR A 94 -1.15 -10.33 2.22
C TYR A 94 -1.07 -11.83 1.87
N LEU A 95 -1.61 -12.71 2.72
CA LEU A 95 -1.60 -14.16 2.52
C LEU A 95 -2.75 -14.64 1.64
N PHE A 96 -3.91 -13.98 1.68
CA PHE A 96 -5.12 -14.46 1.04
C PHE A 96 -5.41 -13.82 -0.32
N GLU A 97 -4.98 -12.59 -0.60
CA GLU A 97 -5.00 -12.03 -1.95
C GLU A 97 -4.21 -10.71 -1.99
N ARG A 98 -3.43 -10.52 -3.04
CA ARG A 98 -2.50 -9.39 -3.25
C ARG A 98 -3.20 -8.02 -3.41
N GLU A 99 -4.47 -7.92 -3.07
CA GLU A 99 -5.26 -6.70 -3.18
C GLU A 99 -5.11 -5.87 -1.91
N ASN A 100 -4.03 -5.09 -1.85
CA ASN A 100 -3.99 -3.89 -1.03
C ASN A 100 -5.32 -3.16 -1.21
N ALA A 101 -6.02 -2.79 -0.13
CA ALA A 101 -7.34 -2.17 -0.13
C ALA A 101 -7.53 -1.11 -1.24
N PRO A 102 -7.93 -1.52 -2.47
CA PRO A 102 -7.66 -0.70 -3.65
C PRO A 102 -8.62 0.49 -3.71
N TRP A 103 -9.74 0.36 -3.00
CA TRP A 103 -10.72 1.40 -2.78
C TRP A 103 -10.13 2.60 -2.02
N LEU A 104 -9.22 2.43 -1.05
CA LEU A 104 -8.62 3.56 -0.32
C LEU A 104 -7.75 4.41 -1.24
N THR A 105 -6.89 3.73 -2.00
CA THR A 105 -6.04 4.31 -3.03
C THR A 105 -6.89 5.05 -4.07
N SER A 106 -8.01 4.45 -4.47
CA SER A 106 -8.98 5.04 -5.42
C SER A 106 -9.66 6.30 -4.86
N GLN A 107 -10.00 6.33 -3.58
CA GLN A 107 -10.59 7.53 -2.94
C GLN A 107 -9.57 8.66 -2.83
N GLY A 108 -8.33 8.35 -2.42
CA GLY A 108 -7.23 9.32 -2.41
C GLY A 108 -6.98 9.92 -3.79
N PHE A 109 -6.94 9.05 -4.81
CA PHE A 109 -6.82 9.49 -6.21
C PHE A 109 -8.00 10.35 -6.66
N ARG A 110 -9.25 9.98 -6.34
CA ARG A 110 -10.44 10.76 -6.71
C ARG A 110 -10.38 12.19 -6.17
N LEU A 111 -9.83 12.39 -4.97
CA LEU A 111 -9.61 13.72 -4.40
C LEU A 111 -8.50 14.48 -5.14
N GLN A 112 -7.39 13.81 -5.46
CA GLN A 112 -6.28 14.39 -6.22
C GLN A 112 -6.68 14.82 -7.64
N ALA A 113 -7.49 13.99 -8.31
CA ALA A 113 -7.95 14.22 -9.67
C ALA A 113 -9.11 15.21 -9.77
N SER A 114 -9.62 15.73 -8.65
CA SER A 114 -10.74 16.68 -8.64
C SER A 114 -10.25 18.13 -8.63
N PRO A 115 -10.69 19.00 -9.56
CA PRO A 115 -11.62 18.75 -10.67
C PRO A 115 -10.94 18.06 -11.88
N LEU A 116 -11.66 17.10 -12.49
CA LEU A 116 -11.12 16.21 -13.52
C LEU A 116 -10.59 16.94 -14.76
N GLU A 117 -11.29 17.98 -15.19
CA GLU A 117 -10.90 18.79 -16.34
C GLU A 117 -9.54 19.46 -16.16
N GLN A 118 -9.22 19.87 -14.93
CA GLN A 118 -7.93 20.48 -14.63
C GLN A 118 -6.84 19.43 -14.52
N TYR A 119 -7.16 18.27 -13.95
CA TYR A 119 -6.23 17.15 -13.87
C TYR A 119 -5.83 16.64 -15.27
N LEU A 120 -6.81 16.46 -16.16
CA LEU A 120 -6.57 16.01 -17.54
C LEU A 120 -5.69 16.97 -18.36
N LYS A 121 -5.74 18.28 -18.09
CA LYS A 121 -4.84 19.26 -18.74
C LYS A 121 -3.36 19.06 -18.40
N GLY A 122 -3.07 18.42 -17.28
CA GLY A 122 -1.69 18.05 -16.90
C GLY A 122 -1.23 16.74 -17.52
N CYS A 123 -2.14 15.96 -18.11
CA CYS A 123 -1.81 14.68 -18.71
C CYS A 123 -1.24 14.86 -20.12
N ARG A 124 -0.32 13.97 -20.49
CA ARG A 124 0.15 13.81 -21.87
C ARG A 124 -0.76 12.81 -22.56
N LEU A 125 -1.73 13.33 -23.31
CA LEU A 125 -2.74 12.54 -24.01
C LEU A 125 -2.49 12.54 -25.52
N VAL A 126 -2.78 11.41 -26.15
CA VAL A 126 -2.87 11.25 -27.60
C VAL A 126 -4.34 11.00 -27.94
N GLU A 127 -4.86 11.80 -28.85
CA GLU A 127 -6.21 11.67 -29.37
C GLU A 127 -6.22 10.72 -30.57
N PHE A 128 -7.26 9.90 -30.66
CA PHE A 128 -7.48 8.97 -31.77
C PHE A 128 -8.97 8.76 -31.99
N ASN A 129 -9.36 8.28 -33.17
CA ASN A 129 -10.76 8.02 -33.48
C ASN A 129 -11.07 6.54 -33.36
N GLU A 130 -12.05 6.18 -32.53
CA GLU A 130 -12.52 4.80 -32.35
C GLU A 130 -14.04 4.80 -32.17
N ALA A 131 -14.72 3.81 -32.76
CA ALA A 131 -16.18 3.64 -32.67
C ALA A 131 -17.01 4.89 -33.06
N GLY A 132 -16.50 5.72 -33.97
CA GLY A 132 -17.17 6.92 -34.46
C GLY A 132 -17.09 8.14 -33.53
N GLY A 133 -16.23 8.10 -32.50
CA GLY A 133 -15.95 9.25 -31.62
C GLY A 133 -14.45 9.48 -31.43
N THR A 134 -14.10 10.70 -31.01
CA THR A 134 -12.74 11.03 -30.58
C THR A 134 -12.52 10.50 -29.18
N GLN A 135 -11.49 9.67 -29.04
CA GLN A 135 -11.01 9.07 -27.80
C GLN A 135 -9.65 9.65 -27.46
N ALA A 136 -9.24 9.53 -26.20
CA ALA A 136 -7.94 9.99 -25.74
C ALA A 136 -7.36 8.98 -24.74
N MET A 137 -6.06 8.77 -24.84
CA MET A 137 -5.32 7.99 -23.85
C MET A 137 -3.93 8.55 -23.60
N GLY A 138 -3.34 8.21 -22.46
CA GLY A 138 -1.98 8.62 -22.15
C GLY A 138 -1.67 8.66 -20.66
N PHE A 139 -0.56 9.31 -20.32
CA PHE A 139 -0.02 9.32 -18.96
C PHE A 139 -0.28 10.66 -18.26
N CYS A 140 -0.73 10.58 -17.02
CA CYS A 140 -1.02 11.75 -16.18
C CYS A 140 0.05 11.99 -15.12
N GLU A 141 0.47 10.92 -14.44
CA GLU A 141 1.53 10.96 -13.44
C GLU A 141 2.49 9.83 -13.71
N ARG A 142 3.77 10.08 -13.41
CA ARG A 142 4.83 9.07 -13.48
C ARG A 142 5.75 9.27 -12.29
N ARG A 143 5.96 8.21 -11.51
CA ARG A 143 6.79 8.22 -10.31
C ARG A 143 7.82 7.11 -10.40
N GLU A 144 9.08 7.49 -10.35
CA GLU A 144 10.17 6.53 -10.36
C GLU A 144 10.21 5.73 -9.06
N PHE A 145 10.33 4.41 -9.17
CA PHE A 145 10.61 3.53 -8.04
C PHE A 145 11.50 2.36 -8.47
N GLY A 146 12.31 1.85 -7.55
CA GLY A 146 13.27 0.76 -7.84
C GLY A 146 14.72 1.19 -7.63
N TYR A 147 15.62 0.20 -7.73
CA TYR A 147 17.06 0.42 -7.57
C TYR A 147 17.73 0.62 -8.93
N SER A 148 18.85 1.35 -8.96
CA SER A 148 19.58 1.87 -10.14
C SER A 148 19.77 0.95 -11.36
N LEU A 149 19.61 -0.37 -11.24
CA LEU A 149 19.76 -1.33 -12.33
C LEU A 149 18.43 -1.78 -12.97
N ASN A 150 17.27 -1.42 -12.38
CA ASN A 150 15.93 -1.74 -12.88
C ASN A 150 14.97 -0.61 -12.50
N THR A 151 15.09 0.53 -13.17
CA THR A 151 14.17 1.65 -12.95
C THR A 151 12.77 1.28 -13.41
N GLN A 152 11.84 1.22 -12.45
CA GLN A 152 10.41 1.04 -12.69
C GLN A 152 9.70 2.37 -12.47
N PHE A 153 8.54 2.54 -13.07
CA PHE A 153 7.69 3.69 -12.83
C PHE A 153 6.29 3.26 -12.48
N ASP A 154 5.77 3.89 -11.43
CA ASP A 154 4.37 3.83 -11.07
C ASP A 154 3.69 4.99 -11.77
N SER A 155 2.82 4.66 -12.73
CA SER A 155 2.22 5.66 -13.61
C SER A 155 0.70 5.60 -13.54
N VAL A 156 0.07 6.76 -13.64
CA VAL A 156 -1.38 6.89 -13.84
C VAL A 156 -1.63 7.00 -15.32
N PHE A 157 -2.30 6.00 -15.88
CA PHE A 157 -2.72 5.95 -17.27
C PHE A 157 -4.21 6.25 -17.39
N TYR A 158 -4.56 7.10 -18.35
CA TYR A 158 -5.92 7.42 -18.72
C TYR A 158 -6.27 6.74 -20.04
N ASP A 159 -7.44 6.11 -20.12
CA ASP A 159 -7.99 5.52 -21.35
C ASP A 159 -9.51 5.75 -21.39
N SER A 160 -9.95 6.69 -22.23
CA SER A 160 -11.38 7.00 -22.38
C SER A 160 -12.21 5.83 -22.92
N THR A 161 -11.58 4.83 -23.53
CA THR A 161 -12.28 3.62 -24.04
C THR A 161 -12.63 2.64 -22.91
N GLY A 162 -12.04 2.82 -21.72
CA GLY A 162 -12.36 2.03 -20.54
C GLY A 162 -11.74 0.64 -20.50
N GLY A 163 -10.62 0.39 -21.18
CA GLY A 163 -9.92 -0.88 -21.05
C GLY A 163 -8.42 -0.86 -21.37
N ILE A 164 -7.59 -0.99 -20.35
CA ILE A 164 -6.21 -1.44 -20.57
C ILE A 164 -6.25 -2.94 -20.93
N GLN A 165 -6.52 -3.24 -22.19
CA GLN A 165 -6.38 -4.57 -22.79
C GLN A 165 -5.04 -4.65 -23.50
N LYS A 166 -4.57 -5.88 -23.77
CA LYS A 166 -3.36 -6.08 -24.59
C LYS A 166 -3.56 -5.42 -25.98
N PRO A 167 -2.53 -4.73 -26.52
CA PRO A 167 -2.61 -4.05 -27.82
C PRO A 167 -3.15 -4.94 -28.96
N GLU A 168 -2.82 -6.24 -28.95
CA GLU A 168 -3.23 -7.24 -29.95
C GLU A 168 -4.76 -7.44 -30.07
N ARG A 169 -5.53 -6.98 -29.09
CA ARG A 169 -7.01 -7.05 -29.08
C ARG A 169 -7.68 -5.71 -29.33
N ARG A 170 -6.90 -4.67 -29.63
CA ARG A 170 -7.36 -3.30 -29.82
C ARG A 170 -7.37 -2.92 -31.30
N THR A 171 -8.02 -1.81 -31.62
CA THR A 171 -8.09 -1.31 -32.99
C THR A 171 -6.71 -0.82 -33.46
N PRO A 172 -6.49 -0.75 -34.79
CA PRO A 172 -5.25 -0.20 -35.34
C PRO A 172 -4.98 1.23 -34.87
N GLU A 173 -6.02 2.07 -34.72
CA GLU A 173 -5.90 3.46 -34.29
C GLU A 173 -5.43 3.54 -32.83
N TRP A 174 -5.99 2.72 -31.96
CA TRP A 174 -5.54 2.59 -30.57
C TRP A 174 -4.10 2.11 -30.53
N THR A 175 -3.75 1.09 -31.32
CA THR A 175 -2.39 0.54 -31.37
C THR A 175 -1.38 1.57 -31.83
N GLN A 176 -1.73 2.40 -32.81
CA GLN A 176 -0.89 3.49 -33.28
C GLN A 176 -0.67 4.53 -32.18
N ALA A 177 -1.75 5.01 -31.55
CA ALA A 177 -1.66 5.99 -30.47
C ALA A 177 -0.86 5.45 -29.26
N TRP A 178 -0.92 4.14 -29.00
CA TRP A 178 -0.11 3.49 -27.97
C TRP A 178 1.37 3.53 -28.35
N HIS A 179 1.69 3.25 -29.61
CA HIS A 179 3.06 3.29 -30.09
C HIS A 179 3.65 4.72 -30.10
N ASP A 180 2.82 5.71 -30.44
CA ASP A 180 3.17 7.13 -30.36
C ASP A 180 3.49 7.54 -28.92
N LEU A 181 2.80 6.97 -27.92
CA LEU A 181 3.10 7.16 -26.50
C LEU A 181 4.38 6.44 -26.05
N GLU A 182 4.62 5.21 -26.50
CA GLU A 182 5.83 4.44 -26.15
C GLU A 182 7.11 5.09 -26.68
N THR A 183 7.10 5.48 -27.96
CA THR A 183 8.27 6.11 -28.61
C THR A 183 8.61 7.46 -27.99
N ALA A 184 7.58 8.19 -27.58
CA ALA A 184 7.65 9.44 -26.85
C ALA A 184 8.21 9.32 -25.43
N ASP A 185 8.25 8.11 -24.87
CA ASP A 185 8.43 7.89 -23.43
C ASP A 185 9.47 6.80 -23.14
N ILE A 186 10.43 6.57 -24.05
CA ILE A 186 11.73 5.83 -23.99
C ILE A 186 11.72 4.43 -23.32
N GLY A 187 10.64 3.97 -22.71
CA GLY A 187 10.58 2.80 -21.85
C GLY A 187 9.42 1.91 -22.24
N LEU A 188 9.73 0.66 -22.57
CA LEU A 188 8.75 -0.40 -22.80
C LEU A 188 7.77 -0.46 -21.63
N ILE A 189 6.47 -0.33 -21.92
CA ILE A 189 5.42 -0.49 -20.91
C ILE A 189 5.30 -1.99 -20.60
N ARG A 190 6.21 -2.51 -19.78
CA ARG A 190 6.03 -3.82 -19.15
C ARG A 190 5.18 -3.61 -17.91
N THR A 191 3.88 -3.89 -18.03
CA THR A 191 2.98 -3.94 -16.88
C THR A 191 3.48 -5.00 -15.89
N CYS A 192 4.20 -4.58 -14.84
CA CYS A 192 4.64 -5.45 -13.77
C CYS A 192 3.42 -5.88 -12.93
N GLY A 193 2.72 -6.93 -13.37
CA GLY A 193 1.62 -7.52 -12.59
C GLY A 193 0.20 -7.05 -12.95
N GLY A 194 0.03 -6.26 -14.02
CA GLY A 194 -1.28 -5.83 -14.53
C GLY A 194 -1.59 -4.34 -14.29
N ALA A 195 -2.76 -3.90 -14.73
CA ALA A 195 -3.28 -2.55 -14.51
C ALA A 195 -4.34 -2.57 -13.40
N LEU A 196 -4.16 -1.75 -12.36
CA LEU A 196 -5.15 -1.58 -11.30
C LEU A 196 -6.06 -0.40 -11.66
N ARG A 197 -7.37 -0.62 -11.73
CA ARG A 197 -8.32 0.49 -11.94
C ARG A 197 -8.38 1.37 -10.69
N LEU A 198 -8.17 2.68 -10.85
CA LEU A 198 -8.28 3.67 -9.78
C LEU A 198 -9.70 4.22 -9.73
N VAL A 199 -10.10 4.97 -10.74
CA VAL A 199 -11.46 5.53 -10.84
C VAL A 199 -11.81 5.71 -12.30
N ASP A 200 -13.04 5.40 -12.68
CA ASP A 200 -13.56 5.62 -14.03
C ASP A 200 -12.61 5.06 -15.12
N HIS A 201 -11.94 5.95 -15.85
CA HIS A 201 -11.02 5.68 -16.97
C HIS A 201 -9.54 5.77 -16.59
N PHE A 202 -9.23 5.86 -15.30
CA PHE A 202 -7.87 5.94 -14.77
C PHE A 202 -7.41 4.61 -14.20
N TYR A 203 -6.17 4.27 -14.51
CA TYR A 203 -5.53 3.04 -14.12
C TYR A 203 -4.14 3.33 -13.59
N ARG A 204 -3.76 2.65 -12.51
CA ARG A 204 -2.38 2.55 -12.07
C ARG A 204 -1.70 1.44 -12.85
N VAL A 205 -0.63 1.78 -13.54
CA VAL A 205 0.19 0.84 -14.30
C VAL A 205 1.63 0.95 -13.85
N CYS A 206 2.32 -0.19 -13.81
CA CYS A 206 3.77 -0.19 -13.67
C CYS A 206 4.40 -0.23 -15.06
N THR A 207 5.40 0.59 -15.30
CA THR A 207 6.25 0.53 -16.50
C THR A 207 7.70 0.32 -16.09
N ALA A 208 8.57 -0.14 -16.99
CA ALA A 208 9.98 -0.36 -16.68
C ALA A 208 10.83 -0.06 -17.91
N TYR A 209 12.01 0.53 -17.74
CA TYR A 209 12.94 0.63 -18.88
C TYR A 209 13.46 -0.78 -19.23
N GLY A 210 13.19 -1.21 -20.46
CA GLY A 210 13.89 -2.35 -21.05
C GLY A 210 15.23 -1.86 -21.59
N MET A 211 16.34 -2.30 -20.98
CA MET A 211 17.63 -2.33 -21.66
C MET A 211 17.69 -3.53 -22.60
#